data_AF-A0A1Y2E5Z9-F1
#
_entry.id   AF-A0A1Y2E5Z9-F1
#
_cell.length_a   1.000
_cell.length_b   1.000
_cell.length_c   1.000
_cell.angle_alpha   90.00
_cell.angle_beta   90.00
_cell.angle_gamma   90.00
#
_symmetry.space_group_name_H-M   'P 1'
#
loop_
_entity.id
_entity.type
_entity.pdbx_description
1 polymer ?
#
loop_
_entity_poly.entity_id
_entity_poly.type
_entity_poly.pdbx_seq_one_letter_code
_entity_poly.pdbx_strand_id
1 'polypeptide(L)'
;MAILIYAELLSNIRQVSIGCSLPSPADANTAARISADGSCLLVRHHGNEASLRLPGRVAAPSTLPLASSKATSLSWRLPLALSYTTNVPWSVDSQAIPWCAQDLEPEGSVCCRACQTTVILLGTVKIWKDLPSENWAEMMEFWHCHKPHNHGHHDDKSLSTRGYGANSQISGQAGVGFVDITTFLFAKADCLGSSLTRSSQSTKLGLILADGQDSNLGDEPNGSTVQSQSLYCSNCQSEIGVTKEQTTISLFKWQLAIGNPANSGPRTQPTLANCVSSILLATLARSGCSKSIMMPLAATTGTSFQQGQIGQPSGLLHIWLFNGNITFSATKGDDSRLACPAVKVLYRMVEQDEANKMLDSMSSVVQDITLPSSAIDDLFELLKQSNEYLPPNDRNFKEWTVGLLKKWDGDGG
;
A
#
# COMPACT_ATOMS: atom_id res chain seq x y z
N MET A 1 -10.56 24.85 19.73
CA MET A 1 -9.72 24.17 18.72
C MET A 1 -8.26 24.51 18.99
N ALA A 2 -7.32 23.64 18.66
CA ALA A 2 -5.88 23.92 18.76
C ALA A 2 -5.33 24.35 17.39
N ILE A 3 -4.12 24.94 17.38
CA ILE A 3 -3.41 25.25 16.14
C ILE A 3 -3.00 23.93 15.46
N LEU A 4 -3.46 23.72 14.24
CA LEU A 4 -3.12 22.55 13.43
C LEU A 4 -2.13 22.96 12.33
N ILE A 5 -0.97 22.32 12.27
CA ILE A 5 0.05 22.59 11.26
C ILE A 5 0.32 21.30 10.50
N TYR A 6 0.33 21.39 9.18
CA TYR A 6 0.77 20.35 8.26
C TYR A 6 1.86 20.94 7.36
N ALA A 7 2.94 20.20 7.15
CA ALA A 7 3.99 20.56 6.22
C ALA A 7 4.34 19.37 5.35
N GLU A 8 4.52 19.59 4.05
CA GLU A 8 4.96 18.57 3.10
C GLU A 8 6.14 19.06 2.25
N LEU A 9 7.14 18.20 2.13
CA LEU A 9 8.27 18.36 1.24
C LEU A 9 7.89 17.86 -0.16
N LEU A 10 8.02 18.76 -1.13
CA LEU A 10 7.90 18.48 -2.55
C LEU A 10 9.31 18.54 -3.16
N SER A 11 10.01 17.40 -3.16
CA SER A 11 11.43 17.31 -3.52
C SER A 11 11.71 17.83 -4.94
N ASN A 12 10.84 17.51 -5.89
CA ASN A 12 11.04 17.82 -7.31
C ASN A 12 11.05 19.33 -7.60
N ILE A 13 10.30 20.11 -6.82
CA ILE A 13 10.28 21.58 -6.92
C ILE A 13 11.07 22.26 -5.79
N ARG A 14 11.82 21.47 -5.01
CA ARG A 14 12.66 21.91 -3.88
C ARG A 14 11.94 22.88 -2.93
N GLN A 15 10.75 22.50 -2.47
CA GLN A 15 9.91 23.36 -1.64
C GLN A 15 9.27 22.58 -0.48
N VAL A 16 9.10 23.24 0.66
CA VAL A 16 8.18 22.80 1.72
C VAL A 16 6.91 23.64 1.64
N SER A 17 5.78 22.98 1.41
CA SER A 17 4.44 23.58 1.48
C SER A 17 3.88 23.40 2.89
N ILE A 18 3.39 24.47 3.48
CA ILE A 18 2.87 24.48 4.85
C ILE A 18 1.43 24.99 4.80
N GLY A 19 0.53 24.25 5.45
CA GLY A 19 -0.84 24.65 5.74
C GLY A 19 -1.03 24.71 7.26
N CYS A 20 -1.70 25.75 7.73
CA CYS A 20 -1.95 25.96 9.16
C CYS A 20 -3.40 26.41 9.38
N SER A 21 -4.10 25.75 10.31
CA SER A 21 -5.44 26.14 10.76
C SER A 21 -5.37 26.70 12.18
N LEU A 22 -5.97 27.88 12.35
CA LEU A 22 -6.09 28.59 13.61
C LEU A 22 -7.51 28.41 14.19
N PRO A 23 -7.67 28.42 15.52
CA PRO A 23 -8.98 28.35 16.16
C PRO A 23 -9.85 29.60 15.96
N SER A 24 -9.24 30.73 15.64
CA SER A 24 -9.90 32.00 15.36
C SER A 24 -9.15 32.75 14.26
N PRO A 25 -9.78 33.76 13.61
CA PRO A 25 -9.12 34.59 12.61
C PRO A 25 -7.79 35.17 13.11
N ALA A 26 -6.75 35.13 12.26
CA ALA A 26 -5.45 35.72 12.56
C ALA A 26 -5.57 37.22 12.87
N ASP A 27 -4.79 37.72 13.81
CA ASP A 27 -4.82 39.10 14.30
C ASP A 27 -3.42 39.57 14.73
N ALA A 28 -3.33 40.70 15.45
CA ALA A 28 -2.07 41.22 15.97
C ALA A 28 -1.36 40.28 16.98
N ASN A 29 -2.09 39.33 17.59
CA ASN A 29 -1.55 38.32 18.51
C ASN A 29 -1.14 37.02 17.78
N THR A 30 -1.13 37.04 16.45
CA THR A 30 -0.76 35.91 15.62
C THR A 30 0.63 36.11 15.04
N ALA A 31 1.50 35.11 15.16
CA ALA A 31 2.84 35.16 14.60
C ALA A 31 3.29 33.76 14.15
N ALA A 32 4.03 33.70 13.05
CA ALA A 32 4.64 32.49 12.54
C ALA A 32 6.15 32.72 12.34
N ARG A 33 6.99 31.85 12.89
CA ARG A 33 8.45 32.02 12.90
C ARG A 33 9.16 30.74 12.51
N ILE A 34 10.23 30.89 11.74
CA ILE A 34 11.13 29.80 11.36
C ILE A 34 12.38 29.85 12.22
N SER A 35 12.85 28.69 12.68
CA SER A 35 14.10 28.57 13.43
C SER A 35 15.31 29.00 12.59
N ALA A 36 16.40 29.42 13.24
CA ALA A 36 17.60 29.93 12.55
C ALA A 36 18.24 28.89 11.61
N ASP A 37 18.09 27.60 11.90
CA ASP A 37 18.58 26.49 11.09
C ASP A 37 17.57 26.02 10.01
N GLY A 38 16.41 26.68 9.91
CA GLY A 38 15.36 26.39 8.93
C GLY A 38 14.64 25.05 9.14
N SER A 39 14.79 24.42 10.31
CA SER A 39 14.27 23.06 10.55
C SER A 39 12.93 23.00 11.28
N CYS A 40 12.47 24.12 11.87
CA CYS A 40 11.30 24.16 12.72
C CYS A 40 10.43 25.40 12.43
N LEU A 41 9.12 25.21 12.44
CA LEU A 41 8.12 26.28 12.43
C LEU A 41 7.46 26.39 13.80
N LEU A 42 7.34 27.62 14.31
CA LEU A 42 6.58 27.97 15.50
C LEU A 42 5.45 28.91 15.13
N VAL A 43 4.21 28.55 15.44
CA VAL A 43 3.03 29.41 15.29
C VAL A 43 2.48 29.75 16.66
N ARG A 44 2.25 31.04 16.91
CA ARG A 44 1.62 31.57 18.12
C ARG A 44 0.31 32.25 17.76
N HIS A 45 -0.72 32.04 18.57
CA HIS A 45 -2.03 32.65 18.39
C HIS A 45 -2.80 32.73 19.72
N HIS A 46 -3.10 33.94 20.18
CA HIS A 46 -3.78 34.22 21.46
C HIS A 46 -3.22 33.44 22.66
N GLY A 47 -1.90 33.44 22.82
CA GLY A 47 -1.21 32.76 23.93
C GLY A 47 -1.05 31.24 23.75
N ASN A 48 -1.64 30.63 22.72
CA ASN A 48 -1.37 29.25 22.35
C ASN A 48 -0.18 29.17 21.40
N GLU A 49 0.65 28.13 21.55
CA GLU A 49 1.79 27.88 20.68
C GLU A 49 1.70 26.46 20.10
N ALA A 50 2.05 26.32 18.83
CA ALA A 50 2.27 25.04 18.19
C ALA A 50 3.58 25.07 17.43
N SER A 51 4.37 24.02 17.60
CA SER A 51 5.67 23.85 16.96
C SER A 51 5.68 22.58 16.12
N LEU A 52 6.32 22.64 14.95
CA LEU A 52 6.45 21.53 14.02
C LEU A 52 7.85 21.48 13.43
N ARG A 53 8.52 20.33 13.52
CA ARG A 53 9.75 20.07 12.77
C ARG A 53 9.40 19.88 11.30
N LEU A 54 10.01 20.66 10.43
CA LEU A 54 9.73 20.62 9.00
C LEU A 54 10.33 19.36 8.33
N PRO A 55 9.69 18.83 7.28
CA PRO A 55 10.15 17.63 6.57
C PRO A 55 11.39 17.89 5.69
N GLY A 56 11.85 19.14 5.61
CA GLY A 56 13.09 19.55 4.96
C GLY A 56 13.53 20.91 5.49
N ARG A 57 14.83 21.20 5.46
CA ARG A 57 15.36 22.51 5.90
C ARG A 57 15.04 23.58 4.86
N VAL A 58 14.43 24.68 5.29
CA VAL A 58 14.00 25.77 4.42
C VAL A 58 14.94 26.97 4.48
N ALA A 59 15.01 27.73 3.39
CA ALA A 59 15.60 29.07 3.36
C ALA A 59 14.46 30.11 3.39
N ALA A 60 14.11 30.56 4.59
CA ALA A 60 13.01 31.52 4.78
C ALA A 60 13.40 32.60 5.79
N PRO A 61 12.76 33.78 5.75
CA PRO A 61 12.89 34.77 6.81
C PRO A 61 12.47 34.19 8.17
N SER A 62 13.05 34.70 9.25
CA SER A 62 12.76 34.25 10.62
C SER A 62 11.30 34.49 11.03
N THR A 63 10.62 35.43 10.39
CA THR A 63 9.19 35.71 10.59
C THR A 63 8.48 35.61 9.26
N LEU A 64 7.43 34.79 9.20
CA LEU A 64 6.67 34.57 7.98
C LEU A 64 5.55 35.62 7.85
N PRO A 65 5.27 36.09 6.62
CA PRO A 65 4.18 37.04 6.39
C PRO A 65 2.83 36.38 6.64
N LEU A 66 1.90 37.14 7.22
CA LEU A 66 0.49 36.73 7.39
C LEU A 66 -0.32 37.39 6.27
N ALA A 67 -0.73 36.61 5.27
CA ALA A 67 -1.36 37.14 4.06
C ALA A 67 -2.73 37.80 4.31
N SER A 68 -3.39 37.52 5.44
CA SER A 68 -4.69 38.12 5.79
C SER A 68 -4.93 38.12 7.30
N SER A 69 -5.15 39.31 7.88
CA SER A 69 -5.45 39.52 9.31
C SER A 69 -6.90 39.16 9.69
N LYS A 70 -7.56 38.28 8.92
CA LYS A 70 -8.89 37.75 9.22
C LYS A 70 -9.08 36.29 8.78
N ALA A 71 -8.03 35.62 8.32
CA ALA A 71 -8.11 34.22 7.89
C ALA A 71 -7.89 33.28 9.08
N THR A 72 -8.68 32.21 9.15
CA THR A 72 -8.43 31.06 10.04
C THR A 72 -7.50 30.03 9.43
N SER A 73 -7.13 30.20 8.15
CA SER A 73 -6.22 29.33 7.42
C SER A 73 -5.05 30.16 6.87
N LEU A 74 -3.85 29.70 7.15
CA LEU A 74 -2.59 30.28 6.70
C LEU A 74 -1.86 29.26 5.84
N SER A 75 -1.19 29.73 4.79
CA SER A 75 -0.39 28.87 3.92
C SER A 75 0.92 29.55 3.54
N TRP A 76 2.00 28.76 3.55
CA TRP A 76 3.32 29.20 3.13
C TRP A 76 3.96 28.19 2.18
N ARG A 77 4.75 28.72 1.25
CA ARG A 77 5.54 27.94 0.30
C ARG A 77 6.99 28.38 0.45
N LEU A 78 7.78 27.56 1.15
CA LEU A 78 9.13 27.92 1.55
C LEU A 78 10.14 27.13 0.71
N PRO A 79 11.11 27.79 0.05
CA PRO A 79 12.14 27.08 -0.72
C PRO A 79 13.06 26.31 0.23
N LEU A 80 13.59 25.17 -0.24
CA LEU A 80 14.60 24.43 0.50
C LEU A 80 15.92 25.20 0.58
N ALA A 81 16.62 25.04 1.70
CA ALA A 81 17.98 25.55 1.83
C ALA A 81 18.89 24.93 0.76
N LEU A 82 19.84 25.71 0.22
CA LEU A 82 20.80 25.21 -0.78
C LEU A 82 21.64 24.04 -0.26
N SER A 83 21.94 24.06 1.04
CA SER A 83 22.66 22.99 1.75
C SER A 83 21.84 21.71 1.93
N TYR A 84 20.53 21.73 1.61
CA TYR A 84 19.70 20.53 1.66
C TYR A 84 19.95 19.69 0.40
N THR A 85 20.69 18.60 0.58
CA THR A 85 20.96 17.61 -0.46
C THR A 85 20.04 16.41 -0.28
N THR A 86 19.13 16.18 -1.23
CA THR A 86 18.50 14.86 -1.39
C THR A 86 19.46 14.00 -2.21
N ASN A 87 20.26 13.16 -1.56
CA ASN A 87 21.34 12.42 -2.23
C ASN A 87 20.84 11.34 -3.22
N VAL A 88 19.55 11.07 -3.27
CA VAL A 88 18.97 10.05 -4.15
C VAL A 88 17.87 10.69 -5.00
N PRO A 89 18.03 10.77 -6.35
CA PRO A 89 16.93 11.06 -7.25
C PRO A 89 15.80 10.08 -7.00
N TRP A 90 14.59 10.58 -6.81
CA TRP A 90 13.45 9.70 -6.64
C TRP A 90 13.19 8.93 -7.94
N SER A 91 13.23 7.61 -7.86
CA SER A 91 12.71 6.70 -8.89
C SER A 91 11.63 5.82 -8.26
N VAL A 92 10.54 5.58 -9.01
CA VAL A 92 9.50 4.64 -8.58
C VAL A 92 10.09 3.24 -8.40
N ASP A 93 11.07 2.86 -9.25
CA ASP A 93 11.67 1.51 -9.25
C ASP A 93 12.64 1.29 -8.08
N SER A 94 13.09 2.37 -7.41
CA SER A 94 14.05 2.31 -6.31
C SER A 94 13.40 2.56 -4.95
N GLN A 95 12.08 2.41 -4.84
CA GLN A 95 11.38 2.59 -3.56
C GLN A 95 11.59 1.36 -2.67
N ALA A 96 11.86 1.60 -1.39
CA ALA A 96 11.94 0.53 -0.40
C ALA A 96 10.58 -0.19 -0.31
N ILE A 97 10.61 -1.52 -0.31
CA ILE A 97 9.42 -2.37 -0.17
C ILE A 97 9.38 -3.01 1.22
N PRO A 98 8.19 -3.31 1.77
CA PRO A 98 8.08 -3.86 3.11
C PRO A 98 8.64 -5.28 3.15
N TRP A 99 9.84 -5.44 3.70
CA TRP A 99 10.63 -6.68 3.75
C TRP A 99 10.88 -7.32 2.37
N CYS A 100 12.11 -7.25 1.89
CA CYS A 100 12.62 -8.17 0.87
C CYS A 100 13.24 -9.42 1.52
N ALA A 101 13.60 -10.41 0.72
CA ALA A 101 14.27 -11.63 1.20
C ALA A 101 15.57 -11.33 1.97
N GLN A 102 16.29 -10.28 1.59
CA GLN A 102 17.54 -9.88 2.27
C GLN A 102 17.31 -9.30 3.66
N ASP A 103 16.12 -8.75 3.92
CA ASP A 103 15.76 -8.23 5.24
C ASP A 103 15.41 -9.35 6.23
N LEU A 104 15.22 -10.58 5.74
CA LEU A 104 14.64 -11.69 6.49
C LEU A 104 15.70 -12.71 6.87
N GLU A 105 15.86 -12.91 8.17
CA GLU A 105 16.76 -13.95 8.67
C GLU A 105 16.18 -15.34 8.41
N PRO A 106 16.99 -16.27 7.89
CA PRO A 106 16.67 -17.69 7.89
C PRO A 106 16.39 -18.23 9.29
N GLU A 107 15.66 -19.33 9.34
CA GLU A 107 15.36 -20.10 10.55
C GLU A 107 14.51 -19.35 11.60
N GLY A 108 14.09 -18.12 11.33
CA GLY A 108 13.11 -17.40 12.14
C GLY A 108 11.74 -18.07 12.17
N SER A 109 10.99 -17.80 13.23
CA SER A 109 9.57 -18.18 13.34
C SER A 109 8.68 -17.13 12.69
N VAL A 110 7.52 -17.57 12.20
CA VAL A 110 6.47 -16.68 11.68
C VAL A 110 5.25 -16.80 12.58
N CYS A 111 4.81 -15.67 13.13
CA CYS A 111 3.72 -15.60 14.10
C CYS A 111 2.64 -14.64 13.64
N CYS A 112 1.40 -14.87 14.10
CA CYS A 112 0.34 -13.88 13.97
C CYS A 112 0.72 -12.62 14.76
N ARG A 113 0.66 -11.45 14.13
CA ARG A 113 1.01 -10.18 14.77
C ARG A 113 0.11 -9.85 15.96
N ALA A 114 -1.19 -10.12 15.85
CA ALA A 114 -2.18 -9.71 16.84
C ALA A 114 -2.06 -10.46 18.17
N CYS A 115 -1.75 -11.76 18.14
CA CYS A 115 -1.75 -12.60 19.33
C CYS A 115 -0.47 -13.44 19.52
N GLN A 116 0.51 -13.29 18.64
CA GLN A 116 1.79 -14.02 18.66
C GLN A 116 1.68 -15.54 18.51
N THR A 117 0.51 -16.07 18.12
CA THR A 117 0.36 -17.50 17.81
C THR A 117 1.28 -17.88 16.66
N THR A 118 2.16 -18.86 16.89
CA THR A 118 3.10 -19.35 15.88
C THR A 118 2.34 -20.01 14.74
N VAL A 119 2.59 -19.53 13.52
CA VAL A 119 2.05 -20.10 12.27
C VAL A 119 3.08 -21.00 11.60
N ILE A 120 4.36 -20.64 11.65
CA ILE A 120 5.48 -21.44 11.16
C ILE A 120 6.54 -21.52 12.26
N LEU A 121 6.97 -22.74 12.58
CA LEU A 121 7.93 -23.01 13.64
C LEU A 121 9.31 -22.43 13.31
N LEU A 122 10.06 -22.12 14.37
CA LEU A 122 11.47 -21.81 14.28
C LEU A 122 12.23 -22.92 13.55
N GLY A 123 13.12 -22.54 12.64
CA GLY A 123 13.94 -23.48 11.88
C GLY A 123 13.24 -24.11 10.68
N THR A 124 11.94 -23.90 10.46
CA THR A 124 11.25 -24.45 9.28
C THR A 124 11.68 -23.73 8.00
N VAL A 125 11.63 -22.39 7.98
CA VAL A 125 12.04 -21.60 6.80
C VAL A 125 13.56 -21.52 6.76
N LYS A 126 14.18 -22.18 5.80
CA LYS A 126 15.64 -22.24 5.62
C LYS A 126 16.17 -21.15 4.72
N ILE A 127 15.38 -20.69 3.76
CA ILE A 127 15.80 -19.71 2.76
C ILE A 127 14.62 -18.79 2.45
N TRP A 128 14.90 -17.48 2.35
CA TRP A 128 13.97 -16.50 1.80
C TRP A 128 14.34 -16.17 0.35
N LYS A 129 13.34 -16.04 -0.51
CA LYS A 129 13.52 -15.68 -1.93
C LYS A 129 12.48 -14.66 -2.34
N ASP A 130 12.90 -13.57 -2.94
CA ASP A 130 11.95 -12.64 -3.56
C ASP A 130 11.29 -13.31 -4.75
N LEU A 131 9.97 -13.21 -4.83
CA LEU A 131 9.23 -13.58 -6.02
C LEU A 131 9.52 -12.54 -7.11
N PRO A 132 9.66 -12.98 -8.38
CA PRO A 132 9.52 -12.04 -9.48
C PRO A 132 8.13 -11.39 -9.37
N SER A 133 8.00 -10.12 -9.80
CA SER A 133 6.72 -9.42 -9.77
C SER A 133 5.59 -10.30 -10.32
N GLU A 134 4.40 -10.31 -9.70
CA GLU A 134 3.31 -11.28 -9.94
C GLU A 134 2.95 -11.45 -11.44
N ASN A 135 3.18 -10.43 -12.28
CA ASN A 135 2.93 -10.44 -13.74
C ASN A 135 4.20 -10.60 -14.61
N TRP A 136 5.34 -11.01 -14.05
CA TRP A 136 6.57 -11.26 -14.82
C TRP A 136 6.36 -12.36 -15.86
N ALA A 137 5.57 -13.38 -15.52
CA ALA A 137 5.21 -14.46 -16.44
C ALA A 137 4.38 -13.95 -17.63
N GLU A 138 3.52 -12.94 -17.45
CA GLU A 138 2.77 -12.29 -18.53
C GLU A 138 3.70 -11.43 -19.40
N MET A 139 4.65 -10.72 -18.78
CA MET A 139 5.64 -9.91 -19.51
C MET A 139 6.56 -10.75 -20.39
N MET A 140 6.80 -12.01 -20.01
CA MET A 140 7.56 -12.98 -20.82
C MET A 140 6.83 -13.36 -22.12
N GLU A 141 5.50 -13.30 -22.19
CA GLU A 141 4.76 -13.58 -23.43
C GLU A 141 4.93 -12.47 -24.47
N PHE A 142 5.11 -11.23 -24.02
CA PHE A 142 5.34 -10.07 -24.89
C PHE A 142 6.80 -9.91 -25.34
N TRP A 143 7.74 -10.67 -24.76
CA TRP A 143 9.17 -10.62 -25.08
C TRP A 143 9.61 -11.51 -26.24
N HIS A 144 8.75 -12.45 -26.66
CA HIS A 144 9.06 -13.34 -27.78
C HIS A 144 8.44 -12.81 -29.06
N CYS A 145 9.26 -12.33 -30.01
CA CYS A 145 8.77 -11.99 -31.35
C CYS A 145 8.14 -13.20 -32.08
N HIS A 146 8.55 -14.42 -31.71
CA HIS A 146 7.91 -15.68 -32.07
C HIS A 146 8.02 -16.65 -30.90
N LYS A 147 6.92 -17.33 -30.55
CA LYS A 147 6.95 -18.46 -29.61
C LYS A 147 7.97 -19.48 -30.15
N PRO A 148 8.88 -20.03 -29.33
CA PRO A 148 9.88 -20.99 -29.80
C PRO A 148 9.18 -22.15 -30.50
N HIS A 149 9.34 -22.26 -31.83
CA HIS A 149 8.82 -23.39 -32.58
C HIS A 149 9.79 -24.55 -32.36
N ASN A 150 9.41 -25.53 -31.54
CA ASN A 150 10.05 -26.83 -31.61
C ASN A 150 9.64 -27.47 -32.94
N HIS A 151 10.55 -27.54 -33.91
CA HIS A 151 10.39 -28.33 -35.13
C HIS A 151 10.50 -29.84 -34.85
N GLY A 152 9.75 -30.34 -33.87
CA GLY A 152 9.76 -31.74 -33.48
C GLY A 152 8.80 -31.99 -32.32
N HIS A 153 7.65 -32.56 -32.65
CA HIS A 153 6.62 -33.13 -31.77
C HIS A 153 5.99 -32.22 -30.69
N HIS A 154 4.65 -32.17 -30.73
CA HIS A 154 3.77 -31.58 -29.73
C HIS A 154 4.13 -32.04 -28.31
N ASP A 155 4.68 -31.13 -27.51
CA ASP A 155 4.69 -31.24 -26.05
C ASP A 155 4.62 -29.83 -25.44
N ASP A 156 3.39 -29.28 -25.39
CA ASP A 156 3.06 -28.06 -24.62
C ASP A 156 3.44 -28.19 -23.13
N LYS A 157 3.64 -29.41 -22.63
CA LYS A 157 4.13 -29.68 -21.28
C LYS A 157 5.58 -29.27 -21.05
N SER A 158 6.45 -29.23 -22.07
CA SER A 158 7.88 -28.99 -21.82
C SER A 158 8.23 -27.52 -21.57
N LEU A 159 7.41 -26.57 -22.06
CA LEU A 159 7.61 -25.14 -21.87
C LEU A 159 7.14 -24.65 -20.49
N SER A 160 6.03 -25.21 -19.97
CA SER A 160 5.58 -24.96 -18.60
C SER A 160 6.53 -25.54 -17.55
N THR A 161 7.15 -26.68 -17.85
CA THR A 161 8.13 -27.35 -16.95
C THR A 161 9.44 -26.56 -16.81
N ARG A 162 9.76 -25.66 -17.75
CA ARG A 162 10.95 -24.80 -17.70
C ARG A 162 10.69 -23.39 -17.14
N GLY A 163 9.46 -23.09 -16.70
CA GLY A 163 9.12 -21.79 -16.10
C GLY A 163 8.96 -20.63 -17.09
N TYR A 164 8.73 -20.91 -18.37
CA TYR A 164 8.70 -19.90 -19.45
C TYR A 164 7.30 -19.62 -20.03
N GLY A 165 6.23 -20.16 -19.46
CA GLY A 165 4.85 -19.87 -19.92
C GLY A 165 4.04 -19.10 -18.88
N ALA A 166 3.02 -18.36 -19.30
CA ALA A 166 2.06 -17.72 -18.38
C ALA A 166 1.39 -18.71 -17.41
N ASN A 167 1.42 -20.01 -17.73
CA ASN A 167 0.93 -21.09 -16.88
C ASN A 167 1.94 -21.60 -15.83
N SER A 168 3.16 -21.05 -15.76
CA SER A 168 4.15 -21.42 -14.75
C SER A 168 3.88 -20.69 -13.43
N GLN A 169 2.90 -21.18 -12.67
CA GLN A 169 2.63 -20.68 -11.32
C GLN A 169 3.74 -21.11 -10.37
N ILE A 170 4.33 -20.13 -9.66
CA ILE A 170 5.28 -20.39 -8.59
C ILE A 170 4.50 -20.99 -7.42
N SER A 171 4.80 -22.25 -7.10
CA SER A 171 4.19 -22.98 -5.98
C SER A 171 5.08 -22.94 -4.74
N GLY A 172 4.45 -23.08 -3.57
CA GLY A 172 5.17 -23.12 -2.29
C GLY A 172 6.15 -24.30 -2.25
N GLN A 173 7.40 -24.03 -1.85
CA GLN A 173 8.44 -25.04 -1.67
C GLN A 173 8.74 -25.24 -0.18
N ALA A 174 8.88 -26.50 0.24
CA ALA A 174 9.17 -26.83 1.62
C ALA A 174 10.48 -26.18 2.08
N GLY A 175 10.43 -25.51 3.23
CA GLY A 175 11.54 -24.77 3.82
C GLY A 175 11.92 -23.47 3.09
N VAL A 176 11.11 -23.00 2.13
CA VAL A 176 11.35 -21.74 1.41
C VAL A 176 10.22 -20.75 1.69
N GLY A 177 10.59 -19.56 2.16
CA GLY A 177 9.70 -18.42 2.27
C GLY A 177 9.84 -17.53 1.04
N PHE A 178 8.85 -17.56 0.16
CA PHE A 178 8.81 -16.68 -1.00
C PHE A 178 8.22 -15.32 -0.60
N VAL A 179 8.80 -14.23 -1.10
CA VAL A 179 8.50 -12.85 -0.66
C VAL A 179 7.93 -12.05 -1.83
N ASP A 180 6.68 -11.63 -1.72
CA ASP A 180 6.01 -10.69 -2.63
C ASP A 180 5.84 -9.31 -1.95
N ILE A 181 5.44 -8.24 -2.64
CA ILE A 181 5.19 -6.90 -2.07
C ILE A 181 4.27 -6.95 -0.84
N THR A 182 3.22 -7.76 -0.89
CA THR A 182 2.14 -7.76 0.11
C THR A 182 2.07 -9.05 0.92
N THR A 183 2.62 -10.13 0.40
CA THR A 183 2.47 -11.47 0.98
C THR A 183 3.80 -12.21 1.12
N PHE A 184 3.77 -13.23 1.98
CA PHE A 184 4.72 -14.33 1.96
C PHE A 184 4.04 -15.59 1.46
N LEU A 185 4.69 -16.32 0.57
CA LEU A 185 4.18 -17.55 0.00
C LEU A 185 4.97 -18.74 0.57
N PHE A 186 4.26 -19.71 1.13
CA PHE A 186 4.83 -20.89 1.78
C PHE A 186 4.21 -22.19 1.26
N ALA A 187 4.95 -23.29 1.37
CA ALA A 187 4.36 -24.61 1.28
C ALA A 187 3.43 -24.82 2.48
N LYS A 188 2.22 -25.30 2.22
CA LYS A 188 1.22 -25.56 3.26
C LYS A 188 1.70 -26.53 4.34
N ALA A 189 2.58 -27.46 3.98
CA ALA A 189 3.16 -28.42 4.92
C ALA A 189 4.08 -27.76 5.97
N ASP A 190 4.61 -26.56 5.70
CA ASP A 190 5.45 -25.82 6.63
C ASP A 190 4.63 -25.04 7.67
N CYS A 191 3.34 -24.83 7.40
CA CYS A 191 2.42 -24.17 8.30
C CYS A 191 1.86 -25.13 9.36
N LEU A 192 1.78 -24.67 10.60
CA LEU A 192 1.09 -25.36 11.68
C LEU A 192 -0.42 -25.34 11.41
N GLY A 193 -0.96 -26.46 10.93
CA GLY A 193 -2.38 -26.59 10.62
C GLY A 193 -3.32 -26.29 11.80
N SER A 194 -2.88 -26.51 13.04
CA SER A 194 -3.63 -26.16 14.27
C SER A 194 -3.71 -24.66 14.53
N SER A 195 -2.82 -23.87 13.93
CA SER A 195 -2.76 -22.41 14.08
C SER A 195 -3.63 -21.68 13.06
N LEU A 196 -4.23 -22.41 12.11
CA LEU A 196 -4.95 -21.87 10.95
C LEU A 196 -6.36 -22.45 10.83
N THR A 197 -7.35 -21.57 10.74
CA THR A 197 -8.74 -21.92 10.39
C THR A 197 -9.05 -21.40 8.99
N ARG A 198 -9.87 -22.12 8.21
CA ARG A 198 -10.29 -21.68 6.87
C ARG A 198 -11.74 -21.21 6.87
N SER A 199 -12.08 -20.24 6.01
CA SER A 199 -13.47 -19.86 5.78
C SER A 199 -14.30 -21.04 5.27
N SER A 200 -15.49 -21.27 5.81
CA SER A 200 -16.39 -22.34 5.33
C SER A 200 -16.90 -22.15 3.90
N GLN A 201 -16.70 -20.97 3.31
CA GLN A 201 -17.18 -20.61 1.97
C GLN A 201 -16.00 -20.51 1.00
N SER A 202 -15.97 -21.38 -0.02
CA SER A 202 -15.10 -21.23 -1.19
C SER A 202 -15.70 -20.18 -2.12
N THR A 203 -15.01 -19.07 -2.35
CA THR A 203 -15.49 -18.02 -3.26
C THR A 203 -14.87 -18.20 -4.64
N LYS A 204 -15.70 -18.12 -5.69
CA LYS A 204 -15.21 -18.06 -7.08
C LYS A 204 -14.51 -16.71 -7.27
N LEU A 205 -13.20 -16.74 -7.46
CA LEU A 205 -12.46 -15.57 -7.90
C LEU A 205 -12.74 -15.39 -9.41
N GLY A 206 -13.39 -14.30 -9.77
CA GLY A 206 -13.53 -13.88 -11.17
C GLY A 206 -12.23 -13.26 -11.66
N LEU A 207 -11.19 -14.07 -11.85
CA LEU A 207 -10.09 -13.70 -12.73
C LEU A 207 -10.63 -13.76 -14.15
N ILE A 208 -11.16 -12.66 -14.66
CA ILE A 208 -11.22 -12.46 -16.11
C ILE A 208 -9.80 -12.03 -16.48
N LEU A 209 -8.94 -13.01 -16.74
CA LEU A 209 -7.82 -12.75 -17.64
C LEU A 209 -8.48 -12.25 -18.93
N ALA A 210 -8.12 -11.05 -19.36
CA ALA A 210 -8.59 -10.49 -20.61
C ALA A 210 -8.08 -11.39 -21.75
N ASP A 211 -8.86 -12.41 -22.10
CA ASP A 211 -8.69 -13.16 -23.33
C ASP A 211 -8.93 -12.17 -24.47
N GLY A 212 -7.85 -11.92 -25.22
CA GLY A 212 -7.93 -11.24 -26.50
C GLY A 212 -8.95 -11.95 -27.37
N GLN A 213 -9.86 -11.16 -27.97
CA GLN A 213 -10.80 -11.64 -28.96
C GLN A 213 -10.05 -12.32 -30.11
N ASP A 214 -10.18 -13.63 -30.22
CA ASP A 214 -10.22 -14.29 -31.51
C ASP A 214 -11.54 -15.05 -31.61
N SER A 215 -12.44 -14.45 -32.37
CA SER A 215 -13.65 -15.08 -32.86
C SER A 215 -13.30 -16.33 -33.66
N ASN A 216 -13.58 -17.52 -33.14
CA ASN A 216 -14.03 -18.66 -33.95
C ASN A 216 -14.80 -19.69 -33.12
N LEU A 217 -15.84 -20.20 -33.75
CA LEU A 217 -16.86 -21.08 -33.22
C LEU A 217 -16.32 -22.50 -32.94
N GLY A 218 -16.64 -23.05 -31.76
CA GLY A 218 -16.64 -24.49 -31.49
C GLY A 218 -15.75 -24.93 -30.33
N ASP A 219 -16.38 -25.58 -29.34
CA ASP A 219 -15.82 -26.23 -28.14
C ASP A 219 -15.28 -25.33 -27.01
N GLU A 220 -16.14 -25.08 -26.02
CA GLU A 220 -15.84 -24.57 -24.68
C GLU A 220 -14.76 -25.43 -23.98
N PRO A 221 -13.56 -24.91 -23.67
CA PRO A 221 -12.70 -25.51 -22.67
C PRO A 221 -13.13 -24.99 -21.30
N ASN A 222 -13.46 -25.90 -20.37
CA ASN A 222 -13.72 -25.60 -18.96
C ASN A 222 -12.63 -24.65 -18.38
N GLY A 223 -12.94 -23.35 -18.29
CA GLY A 223 -12.11 -22.37 -17.61
C GLY A 223 -11.96 -22.76 -16.14
N SER A 224 -10.74 -23.09 -15.73
CA SER A 224 -10.41 -23.50 -14.36
C SER A 224 -10.47 -22.28 -13.44
N THR A 225 -11.66 -22.00 -12.91
CA THR A 225 -11.87 -20.95 -11.89
C THR A 225 -11.05 -21.26 -10.63
N VAL A 226 -10.00 -20.47 -10.37
CA VAL A 226 -9.13 -20.62 -9.20
C VAL A 226 -9.91 -20.18 -7.96
N GLN A 227 -10.29 -21.13 -7.11
CA GLN A 227 -11.02 -20.85 -5.87
C GLN A 227 -10.04 -20.45 -4.78
N SER A 228 -10.14 -19.21 -4.30
CA SER A 228 -9.34 -18.71 -3.17
C SER A 228 -10.14 -18.81 -1.88
N GLN A 229 -9.48 -19.21 -0.79
CA GLN A 229 -10.10 -19.34 0.54
C GLN A 229 -9.30 -18.54 1.58
N SER A 230 -9.98 -17.67 2.33
CA SER A 230 -9.37 -16.91 3.43
C SER A 230 -8.92 -17.82 4.58
N LEU A 231 -7.79 -17.44 5.18
CA LEU A 231 -7.16 -18.10 6.31
C LEU A 231 -7.15 -17.16 7.52
N TYR A 232 -7.55 -17.71 8.66
CA TYR A 232 -7.65 -16.99 9.93
C TYR A 232 -6.75 -17.63 10.97
N CYS A 233 -6.22 -16.82 11.89
CA CYS A 233 -5.54 -17.33 13.06
C CYS A 233 -6.53 -18.07 13.96
N SER A 234 -6.23 -19.32 14.33
CA SER A 234 -7.14 -20.12 15.16
C SER A 234 -7.35 -19.56 16.58
N ASN A 235 -6.41 -18.74 17.08
CA ASN A 235 -6.48 -18.16 18.42
C ASN A 235 -7.28 -16.83 18.45
N CYS A 236 -6.92 -15.85 17.62
CA CYS A 236 -7.53 -14.51 17.65
C CYS A 236 -8.50 -14.21 16.50
N GLN A 237 -8.68 -15.15 15.57
CA GLN A 237 -9.56 -15.02 14.40
C GLN A 237 -9.20 -13.88 13.42
N SER A 238 -8.01 -13.29 13.54
CA SER A 238 -7.51 -12.33 12.54
C SER A 238 -7.33 -13.02 11.19
N GLU A 239 -7.78 -12.38 10.11
CA GLU A 239 -7.51 -12.83 8.74
C GLU A 239 -6.04 -12.60 8.41
N ILE A 240 -5.27 -13.67 8.24
CA ILE A 240 -3.81 -13.61 8.11
C ILE A 240 -3.30 -14.05 6.74
N GLY A 241 -4.16 -14.57 5.88
CA GLY A 241 -3.75 -15.00 4.54
C GLY A 241 -4.86 -15.59 3.69
N VAL A 242 -4.47 -16.15 2.56
CA VAL A 242 -5.31 -16.87 1.61
C VAL A 242 -4.61 -18.13 1.10
N THR A 243 -5.40 -19.10 0.65
CA THR A 243 -4.91 -20.28 -0.07
C THR A 243 -5.59 -20.31 -1.44
N LYS A 244 -4.79 -20.21 -2.51
CA LYS A 244 -5.27 -20.31 -3.92
C LYS A 244 -5.26 -21.76 -4.42
N GLU A 245 -4.34 -22.57 -3.89
CA GLU A 245 -4.12 -23.96 -4.27
C GLU A 245 -4.21 -24.88 -3.05
N GLN A 246 -4.29 -26.20 -3.29
CA GLN A 246 -4.32 -27.17 -2.20
C GLN A 246 -3.03 -27.23 -1.39
N THR A 247 -1.90 -26.81 -1.96
CA THR A 247 -0.53 -26.99 -1.43
C THR A 247 0.18 -25.70 -1.04
N THR A 248 -0.37 -24.54 -1.38
CA THR A 248 0.32 -23.25 -1.27
C THR A 248 -0.50 -22.27 -0.43
N ILE A 249 0.15 -21.59 0.52
CA ILE A 249 -0.46 -20.59 1.40
C ILE A 249 0.24 -19.24 1.21
N SER A 250 -0.54 -18.18 1.02
CA SER A 250 -0.07 -16.80 1.03
C SER A 250 -0.48 -16.12 2.34
N LEU A 251 0.45 -15.59 3.12
CA LEU A 251 0.19 -14.86 4.36
C LEU A 251 0.48 -13.37 4.20
N PHE A 252 -0.37 -12.51 4.73
CA PHE A 252 -0.25 -11.05 4.59
C PHE A 252 0.84 -10.49 5.49
N LYS A 253 1.78 -9.72 4.92
CA LYS A 253 2.92 -9.17 5.66
C LYS A 253 2.53 -8.34 6.87
N TRP A 254 1.49 -7.50 6.73
CA TRP A 254 1.05 -6.61 7.81
C TRP A 254 0.37 -7.33 8.99
N GLN A 255 -0.02 -8.60 8.78
CA GLN A 255 -0.65 -9.46 9.79
C GLN A 255 0.33 -10.40 10.49
N LEU A 256 1.62 -10.34 10.13
CA LEU A 256 2.64 -11.24 10.64
C LEU A 256 3.72 -10.51 11.45
N ALA A 257 4.26 -11.25 12.41
CA ALA A 257 5.50 -10.95 13.08
C ALA A 257 6.52 -12.02 12.69
N ILE A 258 7.71 -11.60 12.26
CA ILE A 258 8.82 -12.50 11.96
C ILE A 258 9.92 -12.23 12.97
N GLY A 259 10.39 -13.29 13.63
CA GLY A 259 11.43 -13.15 14.63
C GLY A 259 12.15 -14.45 14.94
N ASN A 260 13.42 -14.31 15.28
CA ASN A 260 14.22 -15.32 15.92
C ASN A 260 14.40 -14.93 17.40
N PRO A 261 14.02 -15.77 18.37
CA PRO A 261 14.24 -15.45 19.79
C PRO A 261 15.71 -15.19 20.15
N ALA A 262 16.66 -15.63 19.32
CA ALA A 262 18.09 -15.34 19.49
C ALA A 262 18.49 -13.89 19.11
N ASN A 263 17.74 -13.23 18.22
CA ASN A 263 17.97 -11.84 17.78
C ASN A 263 16.77 -10.97 18.18
N SER A 264 16.81 -10.45 19.42
CA SER A 264 15.72 -9.68 20.05
C SER A 264 15.79 -8.17 19.77
N GLY A 265 16.39 -7.75 18.66
CA GLY A 265 16.36 -6.35 18.23
C GLY A 265 14.94 -5.92 17.85
N PRO A 266 14.54 -4.65 18.10
CA PRO A 266 13.26 -4.14 17.62
C PRO A 266 13.29 -4.07 16.10
N ARG A 267 12.61 -4.99 15.43
CA ARG A 267 12.44 -4.99 13.98
C ARG A 267 11.16 -4.25 13.60
N THR A 268 11.26 -3.31 12.66
CA THR A 268 10.07 -2.63 12.15
C THR A 268 9.18 -3.65 11.42
N GLN A 269 7.88 -3.64 11.73
CA GLN A 269 6.90 -4.51 11.09
C GLN A 269 6.07 -3.72 10.07
N PRO A 270 5.91 -4.24 8.82
CA PRO A 270 5.06 -3.64 7.82
C PRO A 270 3.65 -3.35 8.34
N THR A 271 3.14 -2.17 8.04
CA THR A 271 1.72 -1.86 8.22
C THR A 271 0.97 -2.02 6.91
N LEU A 272 -0.36 -2.09 6.98
CA LEU A 272 -1.21 -2.10 5.79
C LEU A 272 -0.91 -0.89 4.89
N ALA A 273 -0.72 0.30 5.47
CA ALA A 273 -0.36 1.50 4.71
C ALA A 273 0.99 1.36 3.98
N ASN A 274 1.97 0.67 4.57
CA ASN A 274 3.25 0.40 3.91
C ASN A 274 3.09 -0.54 2.71
N CYS A 275 2.31 -1.61 2.87
CA CYS A 275 2.03 -2.55 1.79
C CYS A 275 1.19 -1.91 0.67
N VAL A 276 0.13 -1.16 1.02
CA VAL A 276 -0.74 -0.49 0.04
C VAL A 276 -0.02 0.65 -0.70
N SER A 277 0.80 1.45 -0.01
CA SER A 277 1.62 2.46 -0.71
C SER A 277 2.59 1.83 -1.71
N SER A 278 3.17 0.67 -1.35
CA SER A 278 4.12 -0.05 -2.21
C SER A 278 3.44 -0.66 -3.43
N ILE A 279 2.27 -1.28 -3.28
CA ILE A 279 1.52 -1.84 -4.43
C ILE A 279 1.01 -0.75 -5.37
N LEU A 280 0.60 0.42 -4.85
CA LEU A 280 0.20 1.57 -5.68
C LEU A 280 1.39 2.11 -6.50
N LEU A 281 2.57 2.23 -5.89
CA LEU A 281 3.79 2.66 -6.56
C LEU A 281 4.25 1.63 -7.60
N ALA A 282 4.23 0.34 -7.26
CA ALA A 282 4.57 -0.74 -8.19
C ALA A 282 3.58 -0.79 -9.37
N THR A 283 2.30 -0.55 -9.14
CA THR A 283 1.27 -0.46 -10.18
C THR A 283 1.57 0.71 -11.12
N LEU A 284 1.87 1.89 -10.58
CA LEU A 284 2.28 3.05 -11.38
C LEU A 284 3.53 2.77 -12.21
N ALA A 285 4.55 2.13 -11.64
CA ALA A 285 5.79 1.78 -12.34
C ALA A 285 5.53 0.84 -13.52
N ARG A 286 4.69 -0.18 -13.28
CA ARG A 286 4.42 -1.26 -14.22
C ARG A 286 3.51 -0.84 -15.36
N SER A 287 2.41 -0.15 -15.07
CA SER A 287 1.35 0.14 -16.08
C SER A 287 1.24 1.62 -16.44
N GLY A 288 1.93 2.51 -15.73
CA GLY A 288 1.73 3.95 -15.86
C GLY A 288 0.38 4.44 -15.29
N CYS A 289 -0.45 3.54 -14.75
CA CYS A 289 -1.75 3.90 -14.21
C CYS A 289 -1.61 4.41 -12.78
N SER A 290 -2.08 5.63 -12.54
CA SER A 290 -2.10 6.24 -11.19
C SER A 290 -3.41 6.01 -10.46
N LYS A 291 -4.41 5.37 -11.08
CA LYS A 291 -5.73 5.11 -10.48
C LYS A 291 -5.94 3.62 -10.29
N SER A 292 -6.57 3.26 -9.19
CA SER A 292 -6.87 1.89 -8.85
C SER A 292 -8.23 1.73 -8.17
N ILE A 293 -8.91 0.62 -8.46
CA ILE A 293 -10.07 0.14 -7.72
C ILE A 293 -9.62 -0.97 -6.78
N MET A 294 -9.93 -0.83 -5.49
CA MET A 294 -9.67 -1.88 -4.50
C MET A 294 -10.77 -2.94 -4.60
N MET A 295 -10.40 -4.12 -5.06
CA MET A 295 -11.28 -5.27 -5.24
C MET A 295 -11.17 -6.22 -4.04
N PRO A 296 -12.29 -6.69 -3.47
CA PRO A 296 -12.22 -7.68 -2.40
C PRO A 296 -11.78 -9.04 -2.96
N LEU A 297 -10.87 -9.72 -2.26
CA LEU A 297 -10.43 -11.10 -2.55
C LEU A 297 -11.59 -12.12 -2.61
N ALA A 298 -12.69 -11.81 -1.94
CA ALA A 298 -13.92 -12.58 -1.94
C ALA A 298 -15.07 -11.70 -2.43
N ALA A 299 -15.44 -11.82 -3.70
CA ALA A 299 -16.78 -11.41 -4.12
C ALA A 299 -17.76 -12.48 -3.63
N THR A 300 -18.53 -12.19 -2.58
CA THR A 300 -19.66 -13.04 -2.19
C THR A 300 -20.67 -13.00 -3.33
N THR A 301 -20.57 -13.92 -4.28
CA THR A 301 -21.59 -14.14 -5.30
C THR A 301 -22.91 -14.44 -4.59
N GLY A 302 -23.84 -13.49 -4.60
CA GLY A 302 -25.23 -13.71 -4.19
C GLY A 302 -25.71 -12.96 -2.95
N THR A 303 -24.86 -12.23 -2.23
CA THR A 303 -25.39 -11.15 -1.39
C THR A 303 -25.47 -9.91 -2.26
N SER A 304 -26.69 -9.53 -2.64
CA SER A 304 -27.03 -8.10 -2.62
C SER A 304 -26.28 -7.50 -1.46
N PHE A 305 -25.51 -6.41 -1.66
CA PHE A 305 -24.95 -5.62 -0.57
C PHE A 305 -26.00 -5.58 0.53
N GLN A 306 -25.86 -6.42 1.56
CA GLN A 306 -26.87 -6.49 2.59
C GLN A 306 -26.75 -5.12 3.19
N GLN A 307 -27.83 -4.34 3.03
CA GLN A 307 -28.02 -3.03 3.59
C GLN A 307 -27.22 -2.93 4.87
N GLY A 308 -26.07 -2.29 4.74
CA GLY A 308 -25.10 -2.21 5.81
C GLY A 308 -25.83 -1.60 6.99
N GLN A 309 -25.67 -2.26 8.13
CA GLN A 309 -25.76 -1.64 9.44
C GLN A 309 -25.29 -0.18 9.36
N ILE A 310 -26.00 0.70 10.07
CA ILE A 310 -25.77 2.15 10.12
C ILE A 310 -24.26 2.45 10.22
N GLY A 311 -23.65 2.91 9.12
CA GLY A 311 -22.28 3.44 9.10
C GLY A 311 -21.25 2.78 8.17
N GLN A 312 -21.54 1.67 7.48
CA GLN A 312 -20.62 1.07 6.50
C GLN A 312 -20.74 1.73 5.10
N PRO A 313 -19.64 2.10 4.41
CA PRO A 313 -19.70 2.74 3.11
C PRO A 313 -20.16 1.76 2.03
N SER A 314 -21.24 2.09 1.32
CA SER A 314 -21.68 1.36 0.14
C SER A 314 -20.78 1.70 -1.06
N GLY A 315 -20.06 0.72 -1.59
CA GLY A 315 -19.27 0.86 -2.83
C GLY A 315 -17.86 0.29 -2.74
N LEU A 316 -17.10 0.40 -3.83
CA LEU A 316 -15.70 0.06 -3.93
C LEU A 316 -14.82 1.30 -3.72
N LEU A 317 -13.66 1.11 -3.10
CA LEU A 317 -12.72 2.19 -2.85
C LEU A 317 -11.90 2.48 -4.12
N HIS A 318 -12.12 3.67 -4.69
CA HIS A 318 -11.35 4.19 -5.82
C HIS A 318 -10.27 5.13 -5.32
N ILE A 319 -9.01 4.78 -5.57
CA ILE A 319 -7.83 5.54 -5.18
C ILE A 319 -7.11 6.07 -6.40
N TRP A 320 -6.70 7.33 -6.32
CA TRP A 320 -5.82 7.99 -7.27
C TRP A 320 -4.53 8.41 -6.55
N LEU A 321 -3.41 7.81 -6.94
CA LEU A 321 -2.06 8.20 -6.53
C LEU A 321 -1.70 9.57 -7.13
N PHE A 322 -1.94 10.63 -6.36
CA PHE A 322 -1.74 12.01 -6.79
C PHE A 322 -0.27 12.44 -6.72
N ASN A 323 0.44 12.02 -5.66
CA ASN A 323 1.88 12.22 -5.56
C ASN A 323 2.53 11.03 -4.83
N GLY A 324 3.39 10.29 -5.54
CA GLY A 324 4.12 9.13 -5.02
C GLY A 324 5.35 9.47 -4.17
N ASN A 325 5.72 10.74 -4.08
CA ASN A 325 6.93 11.17 -3.40
C ASN A 325 6.74 12.44 -2.56
N ILE A 326 6.16 12.26 -1.38
CA ILE A 326 6.14 13.31 -0.37
C ILE A 326 6.84 12.84 0.90
N THR A 327 7.34 13.81 1.65
CA THR A 327 7.68 13.61 3.07
C THR A 327 6.90 14.66 3.84
N PHE A 328 6.10 14.25 4.81
CA PHE A 328 5.26 15.18 5.55
C PHE A 328 5.56 15.16 7.04
N SER A 329 5.10 16.19 7.72
CA SER A 329 5.05 16.27 9.17
C SER A 329 3.79 17.04 9.56
N ALA A 330 3.16 16.72 10.68
CA ALA A 330 1.98 17.40 11.19
C ALA A 330 1.98 17.49 12.72
N THR A 331 1.27 18.47 13.27
CA THR A 331 1.08 18.57 14.73
C THR A 331 0.04 17.59 15.29
N LYS A 332 -0.79 17.01 14.41
CA LYS A 332 -1.79 16.00 14.76
C LYS A 332 -1.29 14.61 14.35
N GLY A 333 -1.36 13.67 15.30
CA GLY A 333 -0.74 12.34 15.24
C GLY A 333 0.60 12.32 15.97
N ASP A 334 0.86 11.28 16.75
CA ASP A 334 2.10 11.21 17.55
C ASP A 334 3.31 10.91 16.65
N ASP A 335 3.17 9.96 15.72
CA ASP A 335 4.22 9.59 14.77
C ASP A 335 4.48 10.64 13.68
N SER A 336 3.52 11.54 13.42
CA SER A 336 3.59 12.52 12.32
C SER A 336 4.33 13.79 12.71
N ARG A 337 4.78 13.95 13.97
CA ARG A 337 5.57 15.11 14.40
C ARG A 337 6.98 15.13 13.82
N LEU A 338 7.43 14.00 13.28
CA LEU A 338 8.68 13.84 12.55
C LEU A 338 8.42 13.75 11.04
N ALA A 339 9.49 13.89 10.26
CA ALA A 339 9.42 13.75 8.82
C ALA A 339 9.09 12.29 8.45
N CYS A 340 7.95 12.07 7.81
CA CYS A 340 7.47 10.75 7.42
C CYS A 340 7.35 10.65 5.89
N PRO A 341 8.08 9.73 5.24
CA PRO A 341 7.86 9.40 3.84
C PRO A 341 6.44 8.86 3.61
N ALA A 342 5.75 9.36 2.59
CA ALA A 342 4.39 8.96 2.27
C ALA A 342 4.08 9.09 0.79
N VAL A 343 2.94 8.51 0.40
CA VAL A 343 2.23 8.86 -0.83
C VAL A 343 1.01 9.70 -0.47
N LYS A 344 0.73 10.73 -1.27
CA LYS A 344 -0.52 11.48 -1.22
C LYS A 344 -1.48 10.89 -2.24
N VAL A 345 -2.65 10.48 -1.75
CA VAL A 345 -3.70 9.89 -2.57
C VAL A 345 -4.96 10.73 -2.51
N LEU A 346 -5.76 10.65 -3.56
CA LEU A 346 -7.12 11.12 -3.63
C LEU A 346 -8.03 9.90 -3.64
N TYR A 347 -9.06 9.86 -2.82
CA TYR A 347 -9.95 8.70 -2.74
C TYR A 347 -11.42 9.08 -2.70
N ARG A 348 -12.25 8.17 -3.21
CA ARG A 348 -13.72 8.22 -3.13
C ARG A 348 -14.29 6.80 -3.18
N MET A 349 -15.56 6.67 -2.81
CA MET A 349 -16.31 5.43 -3.04
C MET A 349 -17.00 5.50 -4.41
N VAL A 350 -17.06 4.38 -5.11
CA VAL A 350 -17.76 4.22 -6.39
C VAL A 350 -18.69 3.00 -6.34
N GLU A 351 -19.78 3.03 -7.09
CA GLU A 351 -20.66 1.87 -7.20
C GLU A 351 -20.01 0.76 -8.04
N GLN A 352 -20.44 -0.49 -7.85
CA GLN A 352 -19.90 -1.64 -8.59
C GLN A 352 -20.02 -1.47 -10.11
N ASP A 353 -21.16 -0.98 -10.60
CA ASP A 353 -21.38 -0.76 -12.04
C ASP A 353 -20.48 0.34 -12.60
N GLU A 354 -20.19 1.38 -11.80
CA GLU A 354 -19.25 2.43 -12.17
C GLU A 354 -17.82 1.86 -12.23
N ALA A 355 -17.43 1.05 -11.24
CA ALA A 355 -16.12 0.40 -11.20
C ALA A 355 -15.91 -0.56 -12.39
N ASN A 356 -16.90 -1.41 -12.69
CA ASN A 356 -16.83 -2.32 -13.83
C ASN A 356 -16.65 -1.54 -15.15
N LYS A 357 -17.43 -0.48 -15.36
CA LYS A 357 -17.28 0.40 -16.55
C LYS A 357 -15.90 1.06 -16.64
N MET A 358 -15.29 1.40 -15.50
CA MET A 358 -13.93 1.96 -15.49
C MET A 358 -12.90 0.92 -15.90
N LEU A 359 -13.02 -0.32 -15.38
CA LEU A 359 -12.09 -1.41 -15.65
C LEU A 359 -12.20 -1.95 -17.08
N ASP A 360 -13.42 -2.07 -17.61
CA ASP A 360 -13.72 -2.60 -18.95
C ASP A 360 -13.42 -1.60 -20.10
N SER A 361 -13.06 -0.36 -19.76
CA SER A 361 -12.78 0.66 -20.76
C SER A 361 -11.55 0.30 -21.60
N MET A 362 -11.65 0.36 -22.93
CA MET A 362 -10.55 0.09 -23.86
C MET A 362 -9.33 1.02 -23.67
N SER A 363 -9.51 2.18 -23.04
CA SER A 363 -8.45 3.11 -22.67
C SER A 363 -8.18 3.12 -21.16
N SER A 364 -8.53 2.04 -20.44
CA SER A 364 -8.58 2.02 -18.98
C SER A 364 -7.28 2.55 -18.38
N VAL A 365 -7.40 3.72 -17.75
CA VAL A 365 -6.37 4.35 -16.93
C VAL A 365 -6.45 3.90 -15.47
N VAL A 366 -7.23 2.84 -15.21
CA VAL A 366 -7.58 2.33 -13.90
C VAL A 366 -7.20 0.85 -13.82
N GLN A 367 -6.54 0.46 -12.74
CA GLN A 367 -6.14 -0.93 -12.48
C GLN A 367 -6.93 -1.48 -11.29
N ASP A 368 -7.20 -2.77 -11.27
CA ASP A 368 -7.69 -3.43 -10.07
C ASP A 368 -6.52 -3.81 -9.14
N ILE A 369 -6.76 -3.67 -7.84
CA ILE A 369 -5.85 -4.17 -6.80
C ILE A 369 -6.68 -5.00 -5.84
N THR A 370 -6.34 -6.27 -5.71
CA THR A 370 -7.14 -7.19 -4.88
C THR A 370 -6.59 -7.25 -3.45
N LEU A 371 -7.45 -7.02 -2.46
CA LEU A 371 -7.12 -7.06 -1.02
C LEU A 371 -8.22 -7.78 -0.23
N PRO A 372 -7.95 -8.25 1.00
CA PRO A 372 -9.00 -8.72 1.89
C PRO A 372 -10.03 -7.63 2.14
N SER A 373 -11.32 -7.97 2.22
CA SER A 373 -12.38 -6.97 2.48
C SER A 373 -12.13 -6.20 3.77
N SER A 374 -11.68 -6.92 4.82
CA SER A 374 -11.26 -6.33 6.09
C SER A 374 -10.14 -5.30 5.92
N ALA A 375 -9.17 -5.58 5.06
CA ALA A 375 -8.08 -4.66 4.76
C ALA A 375 -8.54 -3.44 3.93
N ILE A 376 -9.56 -3.57 3.10
CA ILE A 376 -10.13 -2.42 2.37
C ILE A 376 -10.82 -1.47 3.35
N ASP A 377 -11.57 -2.01 4.32
CA ASP A 377 -12.22 -1.23 5.38
C ASP A 377 -11.17 -0.52 6.26
N ASP A 378 -10.14 -1.26 6.69
CA ASP A 378 -9.02 -0.70 7.46
C ASP A 378 -8.30 0.40 6.67
N LEU A 379 -8.08 0.20 5.37
CA LEU A 379 -7.47 1.19 4.49
C LEU A 379 -8.32 2.46 4.40
N PHE A 380 -9.63 2.33 4.27
CA PHE A 380 -10.54 3.48 4.24
C PHE A 380 -10.48 4.28 5.55
N GLU A 381 -10.46 3.61 6.70
CA GLU A 381 -10.31 4.28 7.99
C GLU A 381 -8.93 4.92 8.17
N LEU A 382 -7.85 4.27 7.72
CA LEU A 382 -6.51 4.87 7.71
C LEU A 382 -6.47 6.16 6.86
N LEU A 383 -7.13 6.16 5.70
CA LEU A 383 -7.22 7.33 4.84
C LEU A 383 -8.01 8.46 5.51
N LYS A 384 -9.16 8.16 6.13
CA LYS A 384 -9.94 9.13 6.92
C LYS A 384 -9.13 9.71 8.09
N GLN A 385 -8.42 8.87 8.82
CA GLN A 385 -7.55 9.33 9.92
C GLN A 385 -6.42 10.21 9.40
N SER A 386 -5.81 9.87 8.27
CA SER A 386 -4.73 10.67 7.69
C SER A 386 -5.21 12.02 7.13
N ASN A 387 -6.47 12.10 6.66
CA ASN A 387 -7.10 13.33 6.21
C ASN A 387 -7.15 14.38 7.33
N GLU A 388 -7.29 13.92 8.58
CA GLU A 388 -7.34 14.79 9.74
C GLU A 388 -6.03 15.52 10.02
N TYR A 389 -4.89 15.03 9.52
CA TYR A 389 -3.59 15.72 9.61
C TYR A 389 -3.58 17.02 8.81
N LEU A 390 -4.40 17.11 7.77
CA LEU A 390 -4.49 18.25 6.88
C LEU A 390 -5.39 19.34 7.49
N PRO A 391 -5.06 20.63 7.29
CA PRO A 391 -5.97 21.73 7.55
C PRO A 391 -7.30 21.54 6.82
N PRO A 392 -8.44 21.99 7.37
CA PRO A 392 -9.76 21.74 6.78
C PRO A 392 -9.89 22.08 5.29
N ASN A 393 -9.24 23.15 4.83
CA ASN A 393 -9.29 23.60 3.44
C ASN A 393 -8.55 22.67 2.47
N ASP A 394 -7.63 21.84 2.97
CA ASP A 394 -6.78 20.96 2.15
C ASP A 394 -7.28 19.51 2.17
N ARG A 395 -8.41 19.23 2.84
CA ARG A 395 -8.96 17.87 3.02
C ARG A 395 -9.67 17.33 1.79
N ASN A 396 -10.10 18.20 0.89
CA ASN A 396 -10.86 17.84 -0.30
C ASN A 396 -10.24 18.46 -1.55
N PHE A 397 -10.33 17.73 -2.66
CA PHE A 397 -9.97 18.21 -3.98
C PHE A 397 -11.10 17.88 -4.94
N LYS A 398 -11.98 18.87 -5.19
CA LYS A 398 -13.25 18.66 -5.91
C LYS A 398 -14.08 17.56 -5.24
N GLU A 399 -14.43 16.50 -5.97
CA GLU A 399 -15.17 15.32 -5.49
C GLU A 399 -14.31 14.32 -4.71
N TRP A 400 -13.00 14.53 -4.63
CA TRP A 400 -12.08 13.61 -3.99
C TRP A 400 -11.74 14.03 -2.57
N THR A 401 -11.59 13.05 -1.68
CA THR A 401 -11.00 13.25 -0.35
C THR A 401 -9.50 13.01 -0.40
N VAL A 402 -8.71 13.82 0.31
CA VAL A 402 -7.24 13.67 0.34
C VAL A 402 -6.83 12.72 1.47
N GLY A 403 -5.96 11.75 1.18
CA GLY A 403 -5.39 10.85 2.19
C GLY A 403 -3.88 10.72 2.04
N LEU A 404 -3.22 10.24 3.09
CA LEU A 404 -1.79 9.99 3.14
C LEU A 404 -1.55 8.54 3.58
N LEU A 405 -0.73 7.81 2.82
CA LEU A 405 -0.29 6.47 3.18
C LEU A 405 1.22 6.50 3.42
N LYS A 406 1.65 6.14 4.63
CA LYS A 406 3.08 6.08 4.98
C LYS A 406 3.78 5.05 4.10
N LYS A 407 4.92 5.42 3.52
CA LYS A 407 5.80 4.49 2.81
C LYS A 407 6.60 3.66 3.80
N TRP A 408 7.06 2.52 3.33
CA TRP A 408 8.09 1.76 4.02
C TRP A 408 9.41 2.55 3.98
N ASP A 409 10.07 2.71 5.13
CA ASP A 409 11.35 3.43 5.24
C ASP A 409 12.54 2.44 5.36
N GLY A 410 12.26 1.13 5.42
CA GLY A 410 13.27 0.15 5.83
C GLY A 410 13.70 0.36 7.29
N ASP A 411 14.36 -0.63 7.87
CA ASP A 411 15.27 -0.31 8.97
C ASP A 411 16.46 0.35 8.30
N GLY A 412 16.61 1.67 8.45
CA GLY A 412 17.72 2.42 7.87
C GLY A 412 19.05 1.75 8.22
N GLY A 413 19.65 1.08 7.23
CA GLY A 413 21.04 0.64 7.26
C GLY A 413 21.98 1.82 7.11
#